data_AF-A0A5K1F8U6-F1
#
_entry.id   AF-A0A5K1F8U6-F1
#
_cell.length_a   1.000
_cell.length_b   1.000
_cell.length_c   1.000
_cell.angle_alpha   90.00
_cell.angle_beta   90.00
_cell.angle_gamma   90.00
#
_symmetry.space_group_name_H-M   'P 1'
#
loop_
_entity.id
_entity.type
_entity.pdbx_description
1 polymer ?
#
loop_
_entity_poly.entity_id
_entity_poly.type
_entity_poly.pdbx_seq_one_letter_code
_entity_poly.pdbx_strand_id
1 'polypeptide(L)'
;EIYAVTSAISNPLSVMALHLPWFLLFFLLAHFCISLATSLNSNFSFNGFQPSDLSLSGFATVTSTGALQLTNGQQTTDLPGITGQAFHPAILQFKKGPSATTTQSFSTHFVFEIVSKAQQPGGHGFAFILAPSTSFSCAYGGPFCS
;
A
#
# COMPACT_ATOMS: atom_id res chain seq x y z
N GLU A 1 -5.22 39.61 -60.89
CA GLU A 1 -4.70 39.21 -59.57
C GLU A 1 -5.80 38.46 -58.83
N ILE A 2 -5.81 37.12 -58.86
CA ILE A 2 -6.58 36.31 -57.91
C ILE A 2 -5.70 35.12 -57.55
N TYR A 3 -5.16 35.16 -56.33
CA TYR A 3 -4.33 34.12 -55.74
C TYR A 3 -5.16 32.85 -55.53
N ALA A 4 -4.72 31.73 -56.12
CA ALA A 4 -5.20 30.42 -55.76
C ALA A 4 -4.64 30.08 -54.36
N VAL A 5 -5.49 30.17 -53.34
CA VAL A 5 -5.19 29.63 -52.01
C VAL A 5 -5.39 28.13 -52.07
N THR A 6 -4.34 27.41 -52.43
CA THR A 6 -4.29 25.95 -52.32
C THR A 6 -4.03 25.60 -50.85
N SER A 7 -5.08 25.42 -50.07
CA SER A 7 -4.96 24.86 -48.72
C SER A 7 -4.52 23.40 -48.85
N ALA A 8 -3.26 23.11 -48.51
CA ALA A 8 -2.75 21.75 -48.44
C ALA A 8 -3.53 20.99 -47.36
N ILE A 9 -4.45 20.12 -47.78
CA ILE A 9 -5.16 19.20 -46.90
C ILE A 9 -4.10 18.21 -46.41
N SER A 10 -3.60 18.39 -45.18
CA SER A 10 -2.62 17.49 -44.59
C SER A 10 -3.22 16.09 -44.50
N ASN A 11 -2.53 15.11 -45.09
CA ASN A 11 -2.98 13.73 -45.13
C ASN A 11 -3.15 13.19 -43.69
N PRO A 12 -4.33 12.71 -43.28
CA PRO A 12 -4.60 12.33 -41.88
C PRO A 12 -3.63 11.26 -41.36
N LEU A 13 -3.15 10.38 -42.24
CA LEU A 13 -2.13 9.38 -41.91
C LEU A 13 -0.78 10.01 -41.50
N SER A 14 -0.41 11.13 -42.13
CA SER A 14 0.84 11.86 -41.82
C SER A 14 0.73 12.58 -40.47
N VAL A 15 -0.44 13.12 -40.15
CA VAL A 15 -0.71 13.76 -38.85
C VAL A 15 -0.67 12.72 -37.73
N MET A 16 -1.26 11.54 -37.93
CA MET A 16 -1.21 10.45 -36.94
C MET A 16 0.21 9.92 -36.69
N ALA A 17 1.04 9.83 -37.75
CA ALA A 17 2.43 9.39 -37.63
C ALA A 17 3.30 10.35 -36.78
N LEU A 18 3.00 11.64 -36.79
CA LEU A 18 3.73 12.65 -36.01
C LEU A 18 3.46 12.55 -34.49
N HIS A 19 2.30 12.04 -34.08
CA HIS A 19 1.91 11.90 -32.66
C HIS A 19 2.22 10.52 -32.06
N LEU A 20 2.43 9.50 -32.90
CA LEU A 20 2.78 8.14 -32.50
C LEU A 20 4.02 8.04 -31.57
N PRO A 21 5.15 8.75 -31.80
CA PRO A 21 6.32 8.62 -30.92
C PRO A 21 6.08 9.18 -29.52
N TRP A 22 5.28 10.24 -29.38
CA TRP A 22 4.94 10.81 -28.08
C TRP A 22 4.03 9.90 -27.28
N PHE A 23 3.05 9.28 -27.96
CA PHE A 23 2.18 8.27 -27.37
C PHE A 23 2.99 7.03 -26.92
N LEU A 24 3.89 6.52 -27.77
CA LEU A 24 4.78 5.41 -27.41
C LEU A 24 5.70 5.75 -26.24
N LEU A 25 6.26 6.98 -26.21
CA LEU A 25 7.08 7.45 -25.09
C LEU A 25 6.28 7.50 -23.79
N PHE A 26 5.04 8.02 -23.82
CA PHE A 26 4.16 8.03 -22.66
C PHE A 26 3.86 6.61 -22.15
N PHE A 27 3.55 5.68 -23.05
CA PHE A 27 3.32 4.27 -22.69
C PHE A 27 4.58 3.60 -22.15
N LEU A 28 5.75 3.85 -22.75
CA LEU A 28 7.03 3.30 -22.30
C LEU A 28 7.39 3.84 -20.92
N LEU A 29 7.17 5.15 -20.69
CA LEU A 29 7.44 5.80 -19.42
C LEU A 29 6.46 5.31 -18.34
N ALA A 30 5.18 5.17 -18.65
CA ALA A 30 4.19 4.58 -17.75
C ALA A 30 4.56 3.13 -17.37
N HIS A 31 4.99 2.33 -18.34
CA HIS A 31 5.41 0.95 -18.10
C HIS A 31 6.70 0.87 -17.27
N PHE A 32 7.65 1.78 -17.51
CA PHE A 32 8.87 1.90 -16.72
C PHE A 32 8.57 2.32 -15.27
N CYS A 33 7.66 3.28 -15.05
CA CYS A 33 7.21 3.67 -13.72
C CYS A 33 6.55 2.51 -12.95
N ILE A 34 5.72 1.72 -13.63
CA ILE A 34 5.09 0.52 -13.04
C ILE A 34 6.14 -0.55 -12.71
N SER A 35 7.12 -0.76 -13.60
CA SER A 35 8.20 -1.74 -13.40
C SER A 35 9.14 -1.35 -12.25
N LEU A 36 9.48 -0.07 -12.10
CA LEU A 36 10.31 0.43 -11.00
C LEU A 36 9.62 0.26 -9.63
N ALA A 37 8.29 0.42 -9.57
CA ALA A 37 7.53 0.09 -8.35
C ALA A 37 7.63 -1.41 -7.97
N THR A 38 8.04 -2.28 -8.90
CA THR A 38 8.21 -3.72 -8.68
C THR A 38 9.66 -4.17 -8.45
N SER A 39 10.63 -3.26 -8.23
CA SER A 39 12.04 -3.63 -8.06
C SER A 39 12.38 -4.23 -6.68
N LEU A 40 12.09 -5.52 -6.53
CA LEU A 40 12.90 -6.65 -6.02
C LEU A 40 14.03 -6.49 -4.96
N ASN A 41 14.01 -5.49 -4.10
CA ASN A 41 14.64 -5.57 -2.78
C ASN A 41 13.75 -4.86 -1.76
N SER A 42 12.73 -5.58 -1.28
CA SER A 42 11.72 -5.07 -0.34
C SER A 42 12.25 -5.00 1.10
N ASN A 43 13.45 -4.44 1.27
CA ASN A 43 13.95 -4.06 2.57
C ASN A 43 13.40 -2.68 2.89
N PHE A 44 12.63 -2.58 3.95
CA PHE A 44 12.11 -1.32 4.47
C PHE A 44 12.35 -1.25 5.97
N SER A 45 12.50 -0.03 6.47
CA SER A 45 12.71 0.25 7.89
C SER A 45 11.97 1.52 8.25
N PHE A 46 11.25 1.48 9.37
CA PHE A 46 10.55 2.62 9.94
C PHE A 46 11.16 2.93 11.30
N ASN A 47 11.92 4.02 11.39
CA ASN A 47 12.39 4.58 12.67
C ASN A 47 11.43 5.65 13.24
N GLY A 48 10.31 5.84 12.53
CA GLY A 48 9.23 6.77 12.78
C GLY A 48 8.26 6.64 11.60
N PHE A 49 6.98 6.80 11.86
CA PHE A 49 5.92 6.67 10.87
C PHE A 49 5.36 8.03 10.50
N GLN A 50 4.94 8.17 9.26
CA GLN A 50 4.02 9.18 8.77
C GLN A 50 2.68 8.53 8.43
N PRO A 51 1.55 9.26 8.49
CA PRO A 51 0.24 8.70 8.13
C PRO A 51 0.17 8.10 6.71
N SER A 52 0.99 8.58 5.78
CA SER A 52 1.05 8.08 4.40
C SER A 52 1.87 6.80 4.22
N ASP A 53 2.66 6.40 5.22
CA ASP A 53 3.54 5.22 5.11
C ASP A 53 2.77 3.90 5.15
N LEU A 54 1.54 3.94 5.68
CA LEU A 54 0.72 2.77 5.99
C LEU A 54 -0.73 3.01 5.59
N SER A 55 -1.39 1.95 5.16
CA SER A 55 -2.85 1.91 5.08
C SER A 55 -3.40 1.59 6.47
N LEU A 56 -3.99 2.59 7.13
CA LEU A 56 -4.52 2.48 8.48
C LEU A 56 -6.02 2.17 8.46
N SER A 57 -6.47 1.29 9.34
CA SER A 57 -7.89 0.98 9.52
C SER A 57 -8.26 0.74 10.99
N GLY A 58 -9.55 0.81 11.31
CA GLY A 58 -10.05 0.73 12.68
C GLY A 58 -9.55 1.90 13.52
N PHE A 59 -9.00 1.61 14.70
CA PHE A 59 -8.46 2.62 15.63
C PHE A 59 -6.97 2.95 15.43
N ALA A 60 -6.32 2.40 14.39
CA ALA A 60 -4.90 2.63 14.16
C ALA A 60 -4.62 4.08 13.74
N THR A 61 -3.60 4.68 14.33
CA THR A 61 -3.15 6.04 14.02
C THR A 61 -1.64 6.18 14.18
N VAL A 62 -1.07 7.24 13.62
CA VAL A 62 0.32 7.65 13.85
C VAL A 62 0.31 8.82 14.84
N THR A 63 1.04 8.68 15.95
CA THR A 63 1.13 9.73 16.97
C THR A 63 1.91 10.94 16.44
N SER A 64 1.77 12.08 17.12
CA SER A 64 2.58 13.27 16.81
C SER A 64 4.09 13.06 16.96
N THR A 65 4.50 12.03 17.72
CA THR A 65 5.91 11.63 17.89
C THR A 65 6.38 10.63 16.83
N GLY A 66 5.50 10.22 15.90
CA GLY A 66 5.81 9.28 14.83
C GLY A 66 5.73 7.81 15.24
N ALA A 67 5.09 7.46 16.36
CA ALA A 67 4.85 6.07 16.74
C ALA A 67 3.55 5.54 16.10
N LEU A 68 3.55 4.29 15.66
CA LEU A 68 2.32 3.61 15.24
C LEU A 68 1.55 3.15 16.49
N GLN A 69 0.37 3.71 16.69
CA GLN A 69 -0.56 3.32 17.75
C GLN A 69 -1.69 2.48 17.14
N LEU A 70 -1.69 1.17 17.37
CA LEU A 70 -2.77 0.28 16.90
C LEU A 70 -4.07 0.49 17.67
N THR A 71 -3.98 0.74 18.98
CA THR A 71 -5.13 1.01 19.85
C THR A 71 -4.76 2.04 20.91
N ASN A 72 -5.74 2.85 21.35
CA ASN A 72 -5.52 3.91 22.35
C ASN A 72 -5.72 3.44 23.82
N GLY A 73 -6.07 2.15 24.00
CA GLY A 73 -6.35 1.54 25.30
C GLY A 73 -7.62 2.06 25.98
N GLN A 74 -8.51 2.78 25.28
CA GLN A 74 -9.72 3.30 25.88
C GLN A 74 -10.78 2.19 25.98
N GLN A 75 -10.87 1.49 27.11
CA GLN A 75 -11.93 0.52 27.31
C GLN A 75 -13.24 1.26 27.64
N THR A 76 -14.19 1.31 26.71
CA THR A 76 -15.56 1.76 26.99
C THR A 76 -16.50 0.56 27.03
N THR A 77 -17.44 0.55 27.97
CA THR A 77 -18.46 -0.50 28.13
C THR A 77 -19.34 -0.70 26.91
N ASP A 78 -19.39 0.31 26.03
CA ASP A 78 -20.37 0.39 24.93
C ASP A 78 -19.77 0.06 23.55
N LEU A 79 -18.46 -0.24 23.48
CA LEU A 79 -17.79 -0.57 22.21
C LEU A 79 -17.41 -2.06 22.16
N PRO A 80 -17.68 -2.75 21.04
CA PRO A 80 -17.34 -4.16 20.83
C PRO A 80 -15.83 -4.30 20.56
N GLY A 81 -15.00 -4.10 21.59
CA GLY A 81 -13.55 -4.17 21.49
C GLY A 81 -12.91 -3.07 20.62
N ILE A 82 -11.66 -2.72 20.92
CA ILE A 82 -10.89 -1.76 20.11
C ILE A 82 -9.88 -2.55 19.28
N THR A 83 -10.08 -2.53 17.96
CA THR A 83 -9.14 -3.12 16.98
C THR A 83 -8.64 -2.04 16.03
N GLY A 84 -7.34 -1.98 15.82
CA GLY A 84 -6.73 -1.19 14.75
C GLY A 84 -5.74 -2.02 13.96
N GLN A 85 -5.64 -1.75 12.67
CA GLN A 85 -4.75 -2.46 11.76
C GLN A 85 -3.95 -1.47 10.93
N ALA A 86 -2.75 -1.86 10.55
CA ALA A 86 -1.89 -1.09 9.68
C ALA A 86 -1.23 -2.02 8.66
N PHE A 87 -1.39 -1.71 7.38
CA PHE A 87 -0.82 -2.48 6.28
C PHE A 87 0.21 -1.68 5.52
N HIS A 88 1.31 -2.35 5.15
CA HIS A 88 2.27 -1.80 4.20
C HIS A 88 1.58 -1.62 2.84
N PRO A 89 1.65 -0.44 2.20
CA PRO A 89 0.87 -0.14 1.00
C PRO A 89 1.34 -0.90 -0.24
N ALA A 90 2.63 -1.27 -0.31
CA ALA A 90 3.15 -2.04 -1.42
C ALA A 90 2.99 -3.55 -1.20
N ILE A 91 2.56 -4.25 -2.25
CA ILE A 91 2.46 -5.71 -2.27
C ILE A 91 3.85 -6.35 -2.25
N LEU A 92 4.08 -7.23 -1.27
CA LEU A 92 5.32 -7.99 -1.16
C LEU A 92 5.24 -9.27 -2.01
N GLN A 93 6.16 -9.42 -2.95
CA GLN A 93 6.20 -10.59 -3.84
C GLN A 93 7.13 -11.68 -3.27
N PHE A 94 6.55 -12.65 -2.57
CA PHE A 94 7.32 -13.80 -2.05
C PHE A 94 7.65 -14.83 -3.13
N LYS A 95 7.02 -14.77 -4.31
CA LYS A 95 7.21 -15.72 -5.40
C LYS A 95 7.35 -14.97 -6.73
N LYS A 96 8.39 -15.27 -7.51
CA LYS A 96 8.62 -14.66 -8.84
C LYS A 96 7.74 -15.29 -9.92
N GLY A 97 6.43 -15.15 -9.76
CA GLY A 97 5.41 -15.60 -10.72
C GLY A 97 4.78 -16.97 -10.42
N PRO A 98 3.71 -17.34 -11.16
CA PRO A 98 2.87 -18.51 -10.85
C PRO A 98 3.64 -19.83 -10.85
N SER A 99 4.57 -19.98 -11.80
CA SER A 99 5.33 -21.21 -12.04
C SER A 99 6.65 -21.30 -11.29
N ALA A 100 7.00 -20.31 -10.45
CA ALA A 100 8.24 -20.40 -9.69
C ALA A 100 8.19 -21.62 -8.74
N THR A 101 9.31 -22.30 -8.58
CA THR A 101 9.42 -23.46 -7.69
C THR A 101 9.96 -23.09 -6.31
N THR A 102 10.49 -21.87 -6.18
CA THR A 102 11.13 -21.36 -4.96
C THR A 102 10.43 -20.11 -4.45
N THR A 103 10.28 -20.03 -3.13
CA THR A 103 9.73 -18.87 -2.41
C THR A 103 10.87 -18.09 -1.76
N GLN A 104 10.71 -16.77 -1.66
CA GLN A 104 11.63 -15.88 -0.96
C GLN A 104 11.37 -15.94 0.55
N SER A 105 12.44 -16.08 1.33
CA SER A 105 12.38 -15.95 2.79
C SER A 105 12.25 -14.49 3.21
N PHE A 106 11.72 -14.26 4.40
CA PHE A 106 11.67 -12.92 5.01
C PHE A 106 12.13 -12.95 6.46
N SER A 107 12.52 -11.77 6.94
CA SER A 107 12.83 -11.48 8.33
C SER A 107 12.15 -10.15 8.67
N THR A 108 11.67 -10.03 9.90
CA THR A 108 11.08 -8.79 10.40
C THR A 108 11.48 -8.61 11.85
N HIS A 109 11.68 -7.35 12.23
CA HIS A 109 11.96 -6.95 13.60
C HIS A 109 11.15 -5.69 13.88
N PHE A 110 10.52 -5.64 15.04
CA PHE A 110 9.74 -4.51 15.48
C PHE A 110 10.01 -4.27 16.98
N VAL A 111 9.97 -3.01 17.37
CA VAL A 111 9.98 -2.58 18.77
C VAL A 111 8.58 -2.07 19.08
N PHE A 112 8.01 -2.55 20.18
CA PHE A 112 6.63 -2.24 20.55
C PHE A 112 6.51 -2.02 22.06
N GLU A 113 5.47 -1.30 22.45
CA GLU A 113 5.10 -1.07 23.84
C GLU A 113 3.62 -1.42 24.01
N ILE A 114 3.30 -2.19 25.06
CA ILE A 114 1.92 -2.48 25.47
C ILE A 114 1.72 -1.87 26.84
N VAL A 115 0.91 -0.81 26.89
CA VAL A 115 0.56 -0.13 28.13
C VAL A 115 -0.90 -0.41 28.46
N SER A 116 -1.15 -1.09 29.59
CA SER A 116 -2.52 -1.22 30.09
C SER A 116 -2.94 0.05 30.82
N LYS A 117 -4.09 0.62 30.42
CA LYS A 117 -4.77 1.70 31.14
C LYS A 117 -5.94 1.19 32.00
N ALA A 118 -6.26 -0.09 31.90
CA ALA A 118 -7.36 -0.70 32.65
C ALA A 118 -6.90 -1.06 34.07
N GLN A 119 -7.80 -0.91 35.05
CA GLN A 119 -7.56 -1.36 36.42
C GLN A 119 -7.59 -2.90 36.56
N GLN A 120 -8.16 -3.61 35.57
CA GLN A 120 -8.19 -5.06 35.54
C GLN A 120 -6.98 -5.64 34.78
N PRO A 121 -6.44 -6.80 35.22
CA PRO A 121 -5.38 -7.48 34.49
C PRO A 121 -5.88 -7.97 33.11
N GLY A 122 -5.09 -7.74 32.06
CA GLY A 122 -5.28 -8.37 30.75
C GLY A 122 -5.31 -7.40 29.56
N GLY A 123 -5.09 -7.97 28.36
CA GLY A 123 -5.17 -7.32 27.06
C GLY A 123 -5.09 -8.37 25.95
N HIS A 124 -5.64 -8.08 24.76
CA HIS A 124 -5.71 -9.05 23.65
C HIS A 124 -4.39 -9.25 22.89
N GLY A 125 -3.43 -8.32 23.08
CA GLY A 125 -2.14 -8.34 22.38
C GLY A 125 -2.21 -7.71 20.99
N PHE A 126 -1.21 -8.01 20.16
CA PHE A 126 -1.15 -7.65 18.74
C PHE A 126 -0.58 -8.82 17.94
N ALA A 127 -0.75 -8.78 16.62
CA ALA A 127 -0.22 -9.78 15.71
C ALA A 127 0.46 -9.12 14.51
N PHE A 128 1.50 -9.78 14.00
CA PHE A 128 2.05 -9.53 12.68
C PHE A 128 1.46 -10.53 11.69
N ILE A 129 0.97 -10.06 10.54
CA ILE A 129 0.24 -10.89 9.57
C ILE A 129 0.78 -10.63 8.16
N LEU A 130 0.97 -11.70 7.40
CA LEU A 130 1.09 -11.66 5.94
C LEU A 130 -0.25 -12.07 5.35
N ALA A 131 -0.83 -11.21 4.51
CA ALA A 131 -2.15 -11.43 3.94
C ALA A 131 -2.15 -11.17 2.42
N PRO A 132 -3.00 -11.89 1.66
CA PRO A 132 -3.13 -11.66 0.22
C PRO A 132 -3.83 -10.33 -0.12
N SER A 133 -4.54 -9.73 0.85
CA SER A 133 -5.19 -8.43 0.70
C SER A 133 -5.25 -7.68 2.04
N THR A 134 -5.51 -6.38 1.98
CA THR A 134 -5.65 -5.49 3.15
C THR A 134 -7.11 -5.33 3.60
N SER A 135 -8.07 -5.91 2.88
CA SER A 135 -9.49 -5.84 3.20
C SER A 135 -9.90 -6.98 4.12
N PHE A 136 -10.10 -6.69 5.40
CA PHE A 136 -10.66 -7.62 6.37
C PHE A 136 -12.11 -7.24 6.64
N SER A 137 -13.05 -7.98 6.06
CA SER A 137 -14.50 -7.78 6.31
C SER A 137 -14.92 -8.19 7.73
N CYS A 138 -14.05 -8.87 8.48
CA CYS A 138 -14.33 -9.35 9.83
C CYS A 138 -13.11 -9.15 10.74
N ALA A 139 -12.91 -7.93 11.25
CA ALA A 139 -11.86 -7.60 12.22
C ALA A 139 -12.44 -7.18 13.58
N TYR A 140 -13.64 -7.64 13.91
CA TYR A 140 -14.17 -7.53 15.27
C TYR A 140 -13.43 -8.54 16.15
N GLY A 141 -12.84 -8.06 17.23
CA GLY A 141 -11.90 -8.83 18.07
C GLY A 141 -12.37 -10.24 18.40
N GLY A 142 -11.54 -11.23 18.06
CA GLY A 142 -11.77 -12.65 18.27
C GLY A 142 -10.69 -13.48 17.56
N PRO A 143 -10.48 -14.75 17.94
CA PRO A 143 -9.53 -15.60 17.25
C PRO A 143 -10.17 -16.09 15.96
N PHE A 144 -9.41 -16.05 14.87
CA PHE A 144 -9.69 -16.61 13.55
C PHE A 144 -10.45 -15.73 12.54
N CYS A 145 -9.73 -15.36 11.48
CA CYS A 145 -10.26 -15.03 10.17
C CYS A 145 -9.94 -16.22 9.26
N SER A 146 -10.95 -16.80 8.61
CA SER A 146 -10.81 -17.82 7.56
C SER A 146 -10.95 -17.19 6.18
#